data_AF-A0A7S3CPW2-F1
#
_entry.id   AF-A0A7S3CPW2-F1
#
_cell.length_a   1.000
_cell.length_b   1.000
_cell.length_c   1.000
_cell.angle_alpha   90.00
_cell.angle_beta   90.00
_cell.angle_gamma   90.00
#
_symmetry.space_group_name_H-M   'P 1'
#
loop_
_entity.id
_entity.type
_entity.pdbx_description
1 polymer ?
#
loop_
_entity_poly.entity_id
_entity_poly.type
_entity_poly.pdbx_seq_one_letter_code
_entity_poly.pdbx_strand_id
1 'polypeptide(L)'
;MFNKNAVQLSKLNTHLLERLAARPSPSDADFELVVMEALSLQSSDLAAEVSFLESQLEQMRQSIEPLEALRQECQEQGRAQARRWVNSFAAILLSQFMLTQYGTYVAFSWDIVEPLTCVMSFSDACLGYLFWLQTGKPWDVAGLAAHFEARKMRRAVKRARLDIAKYETTREAIRLVEARLAELKQ
;
A
#
# COMPACT_ATOMS: atom_id res chain seq x y z
N MET A 1 -27.42 -9.11 -11.75
CA MET A 1 -27.67 -10.40 -12.44
C MET A 1 -28.01 -11.56 -11.50
N PHE A 2 -27.81 -11.45 -10.17
CA PHE A 2 -28.10 -12.50 -9.17
C PHE A 2 -29.53 -13.06 -9.10
N ASN A 3 -30.54 -12.30 -9.53
CA ASN A 3 -31.95 -12.71 -9.40
C ASN A 3 -32.33 -13.89 -10.33
N LYS A 4 -31.63 -14.07 -11.46
CA LYS A 4 -31.95 -15.17 -12.40
C LYS A 4 -31.54 -16.54 -11.85
N ASN A 5 -30.46 -16.63 -11.07
CA ASN A 5 -29.94 -17.88 -10.51
C ASN A 5 -30.74 -18.35 -9.29
N ALA A 6 -31.17 -17.42 -8.42
CA ALA A 6 -32.08 -17.74 -7.31
C ALA A 6 -33.43 -18.27 -7.82
N VAL A 7 -33.94 -17.69 -8.91
CA VAL A 7 -35.17 -18.17 -9.57
C VAL A 7 -34.96 -19.53 -10.23
N GLN A 8 -33.80 -19.79 -10.87
CA GLN A 8 -33.46 -21.10 -11.45
C GLN A 8 -33.35 -22.19 -10.38
N LEU A 9 -32.64 -21.92 -9.28
CA LEU A 9 -32.52 -22.84 -8.15
C LEU A 9 -33.88 -23.11 -7.50
N SER A 10 -34.73 -22.09 -7.32
CA SER A 10 -36.07 -22.29 -6.77
C SER A 10 -36.93 -23.18 -7.66
N LYS A 11 -36.85 -23.00 -8.99
CA LYS A 11 -37.59 -23.80 -9.99
C LYS A 11 -37.11 -25.24 -10.04
N LEU A 12 -35.80 -25.46 -9.97
CA LEU A 12 -35.19 -26.79 -9.90
C LEU A 12 -35.56 -27.50 -8.60
N ASN A 13 -35.54 -26.80 -7.47
CA ASN A 13 -35.93 -27.36 -6.18
C ASN A 13 -37.42 -27.77 -6.18
N THR A 14 -38.31 -26.91 -6.71
CA THR A 14 -39.74 -27.26 -6.85
C THR A 14 -39.95 -28.44 -7.79
N HIS A 15 -39.21 -28.51 -8.89
CA HIS A 15 -39.34 -29.59 -9.88
C HIS A 15 -38.74 -30.92 -9.37
N LEU A 16 -37.71 -30.86 -8.53
CA LEU A 16 -37.15 -32.03 -7.83
C LEU A 16 -38.10 -32.53 -6.74
N LEU A 17 -38.68 -31.63 -5.95
CA LEU A 17 -39.67 -31.98 -4.93
C LEU A 17 -40.95 -32.58 -5.54
N GLU A 18 -41.40 -32.06 -6.68
CA GLU A 18 -42.53 -32.61 -7.43
C GLU A 18 -42.24 -34.01 -7.99
N ARG A 19 -41.00 -34.25 -8.47
CA ARG A 19 -40.57 -35.59 -8.92
C ARG A 19 -40.38 -36.59 -7.78
N LEU A 20 -39.96 -36.12 -6.60
CA LEU A 20 -39.83 -36.94 -5.40
C LEU A 20 -41.20 -37.32 -4.80
N ALA A 21 -42.22 -36.46 -4.95
CA ALA A 21 -43.57 -36.71 -4.46
C ALA A 21 -44.39 -37.66 -5.35
N ALA A 22 -44.06 -37.80 -6.64
CA ALA A 22 -44.87 -38.53 -7.62
C ALA A 22 -44.54 -40.04 -7.75
N ARG A 23 -43.55 -40.59 -7.02
CA ARG A 23 -43.14 -42.00 -7.14
C ARG A 23 -43.19 -42.75 -5.79
N PRO A 24 -43.87 -43.91 -5.70
CA PRO A 24 -43.75 -44.77 -4.54
C PRO A 24 -42.42 -45.55 -4.62
N SER A 25 -41.59 -45.40 -3.59
CA SER A 25 -40.34 -46.14 -3.29
C SER A 25 -39.15 -45.93 -4.26
N PRO A 26 -38.18 -45.05 -3.93
CA PRO A 26 -36.92 -44.97 -4.67
C PRO A 26 -36.01 -46.18 -4.36
N SER A 27 -35.39 -46.74 -5.40
CA SER A 27 -34.21 -47.60 -5.26
C SER A 27 -33.05 -46.74 -4.77
N ASP A 28 -32.30 -47.19 -3.76
CA ASP A 28 -31.17 -46.44 -3.16
C ASP A 28 -30.19 -45.90 -4.22
N ALA A 29 -29.97 -46.65 -5.30
CA ALA A 29 -29.07 -46.26 -6.38
C ALA A 29 -29.52 -45.01 -7.17
N ASP A 30 -30.83 -44.78 -7.32
CA ASP A 30 -31.35 -43.61 -8.04
C ASP A 30 -31.25 -42.34 -7.18
N PHE A 31 -31.36 -42.48 -5.86
CA PHE A 31 -31.19 -41.37 -4.92
C PHE A 31 -29.73 -40.95 -4.84
N GLU A 32 -28.81 -41.92 -4.75
CA GLU A 32 -27.36 -41.65 -4.80
C GLU A 32 -26.96 -40.92 -6.09
N LEU A 33 -27.55 -41.31 -7.23
CA LEU A 33 -27.23 -40.70 -8.53
C LEU A 33 -27.70 -39.24 -8.62
N VAL A 34 -28.89 -38.92 -8.12
CA VAL A 34 -29.43 -37.54 -8.08
C VAL A 34 -28.63 -36.66 -7.11
N VAL A 35 -28.23 -37.21 -5.96
CA VAL A 35 -27.39 -36.47 -4.99
C VAL A 35 -26.00 -36.22 -5.58
N MET A 36 -25.40 -37.20 -6.26
CA MET A 36 -24.09 -37.04 -6.89
C MET A 36 -24.14 -36.00 -8.02
N GLU A 37 -25.21 -36.01 -8.84
CA GLU A 37 -25.42 -35.02 -9.89
C GLU A 37 -25.55 -33.60 -9.30
N ALA A 38 -26.40 -33.44 -8.27
CA ALA A 38 -26.58 -32.16 -7.59
C ALA A 38 -25.29 -31.63 -6.95
N LEU A 39 -24.51 -32.51 -6.30
CA LEU A 39 -23.20 -32.16 -5.74
C LEU A 39 -22.18 -31.79 -6.83
N SER A 40 -22.16 -32.52 -7.95
CA SER A 40 -21.26 -32.24 -9.07
C SER A 40 -21.55 -30.87 -9.72
N LEU A 41 -22.83 -30.55 -9.92
CA LEU A 41 -23.27 -29.26 -10.47
C LEU A 41 -22.92 -28.10 -9.53
N GLN A 42 -23.19 -28.27 -8.23
CA GLN A 42 -22.82 -27.30 -7.20
C GLN A 42 -21.30 -27.07 -7.17
N SER A 43 -20.50 -28.14 -7.27
CA SER A 43 -19.04 -28.04 -7.28
C SER A 43 -18.49 -27.36 -8.54
N SER A 44 -19.15 -27.55 -9.68
CA SER A 44 -18.76 -26.93 -10.96
C SER A 44 -19.08 -25.44 -10.98
N ASP A 45 -20.23 -25.04 -10.42
CA ASP A 45 -20.61 -23.63 -10.25
C ASP A 45 -19.66 -22.90 -9.30
N LEU A 46 -19.28 -23.50 -8.17
CA LEU A 46 -18.27 -22.97 -7.25
C LEU A 46 -16.91 -22.78 -7.95
N ALA A 47 -16.47 -23.76 -8.74
CA ALA A 47 -15.22 -23.66 -9.49
C ALA A 47 -15.25 -22.55 -10.56
N ALA A 48 -16.39 -22.37 -11.23
CA ALA A 48 -16.59 -21.29 -12.20
C ALA A 48 -16.59 -19.91 -11.52
N GLU A 49 -17.22 -19.78 -10.35
CA GLU A 49 -17.22 -18.53 -9.58
C GLU A 49 -15.82 -18.17 -9.07
N VAL A 50 -15.09 -19.14 -8.52
CA VAL A 50 -13.70 -18.93 -8.06
C VAL A 50 -12.80 -18.48 -9.22
N SER A 51 -12.83 -19.17 -10.37
CA SER A 51 -12.00 -18.80 -11.52
C SER A 51 -12.35 -17.42 -12.09
N PHE A 52 -13.62 -17.03 -12.07
CA PHE A 52 -14.04 -15.68 -12.47
C PHE A 52 -13.53 -14.60 -11.51
N LEU A 53 -13.64 -14.82 -10.19
CA LEU A 53 -13.09 -13.91 -9.18
C LEU A 53 -11.57 -13.81 -9.29
N GLU A 54 -10.86 -14.92 -9.49
CA GLU A 54 -9.41 -14.93 -9.71
C GLU A 54 -9.03 -14.11 -10.95
N SER A 55 -9.77 -14.26 -12.05
CA SER A 55 -9.51 -13.49 -13.28
C SER A 55 -9.71 -11.98 -13.11
N GLN A 56 -10.72 -11.56 -12.33
CA GLN A 56 -10.94 -10.14 -12.02
C GLN A 56 -9.88 -9.60 -11.07
N LEU A 57 -9.45 -10.40 -10.10
CA LEU A 57 -8.40 -10.05 -9.16
C LEU A 57 -7.08 -9.83 -9.91
N GLU A 58 -6.76 -10.70 -10.87
CA GLU A 58 -5.58 -10.57 -11.74
C GLU A 58 -5.60 -9.24 -12.53
N GLN A 59 -6.74 -8.90 -13.14
CA GLN A 59 -6.91 -7.63 -13.87
C GLN A 59 -6.78 -6.41 -12.96
N MET A 60 -7.36 -6.46 -11.76
CA MET A 60 -7.23 -5.39 -10.78
C MET A 60 -5.78 -5.23 -10.30
N ARG A 61 -5.07 -6.35 -10.05
CA ARG A 61 -3.64 -6.34 -9.69
C ARG A 61 -2.78 -5.73 -10.80
N GLN A 62 -2.97 -6.12 -12.06
CA GLN A 62 -2.27 -5.53 -13.20
C GLN A 62 -2.48 -4.02 -13.32
N SER A 63 -3.67 -3.53 -12.97
CA SER A 63 -3.96 -2.09 -12.99
C SER A 63 -3.28 -1.31 -11.85
N ILE A 64 -2.96 -1.97 -10.74
CA ILE A 64 -2.33 -1.37 -9.55
C ILE A 64 -0.81 -1.38 -9.64
N GLU A 65 -0.22 -2.39 -10.27
CA GLU A 65 1.23 -2.55 -10.44
C GLU A 65 1.96 -1.28 -10.91
N PRO A 66 1.53 -0.55 -11.96
CA PRO A 66 2.21 0.67 -12.38
C PRO A 66 2.12 1.81 -11.36
N LEU A 67 1.05 1.85 -10.56
CA LEU A 67 0.88 2.84 -9.50
C LEU A 67 1.79 2.53 -8.30
N GLU A 68 1.95 1.26 -7.97
CA GLU A 68 2.86 0.83 -6.90
C GLU A 68 4.32 1.03 -7.29
N ALA A 69 4.69 0.74 -8.54
CA ALA A 69 6.01 1.01 -9.07
C ALA A 69 6.36 2.52 -8.98
N LEU A 70 5.44 3.40 -9.41
CA LEU A 70 5.64 4.85 -9.32
C LEU A 70 5.76 5.32 -7.86
N ARG A 71 5.00 4.71 -6.95
CA ARG A 71 5.10 5.00 -5.52
C ARG A 71 6.47 4.60 -5.00
N GLN A 72 6.92 3.36 -5.25
CA GLN A 72 8.23 2.87 -4.81
C GLN A 72 9.36 3.75 -5.33
N GLU A 73 9.32 4.14 -6.61
CA GLU A 73 10.31 5.04 -7.18
C GLU A 73 10.34 6.39 -6.45
N CYS A 74 9.18 6.96 -6.13
CA CYS A 74 9.09 8.18 -5.33
C CYS A 74 9.68 8.01 -3.92
N GLN A 75 9.48 6.84 -3.29
CA GLN A 75 10.06 6.53 -1.97
C GLN A 75 11.57 6.43 -2.03
N GLU A 76 12.12 5.70 -3.01
CA GLU A 76 13.56 5.54 -3.19
C GLU A 76 14.24 6.87 -3.46
N GLN A 77 13.65 7.67 -4.36
CA GLN A 77 14.16 9.00 -4.64
C GLN A 77 14.07 9.94 -3.43
N GLY A 78 13.01 9.82 -2.61
CA GLY A 78 12.86 10.55 -1.36
C GLY A 78 13.93 10.17 -0.33
N ARG A 79 14.21 8.87 -0.17
CA ARG A 79 15.27 8.35 0.70
C ARG A 79 16.66 8.78 0.23
N ALA A 80 16.94 8.69 -1.07
CA ALA A 80 18.22 9.12 -1.62
C ALA A 80 18.45 10.63 -1.41
N GLN A 81 17.42 11.45 -1.59
CA GLN A 81 17.50 12.89 -1.34
C GLN A 81 17.71 13.21 0.14
N ALA A 82 17.02 12.52 1.04
CA ALA A 82 17.24 12.65 2.48
C ALA A 82 18.67 12.29 2.88
N ARG A 83 19.21 11.17 2.37
CA ARG A 83 20.62 10.77 2.61
C ARG A 83 21.60 11.83 2.12
N ARG A 84 21.37 12.41 0.93
CA ARG A 84 22.22 13.51 0.42
C ARG A 84 22.19 14.71 1.36
N TRP A 85 21.02 15.13 1.83
CA TRP A 85 20.88 16.23 2.78
C TRP A 85 21.60 15.97 4.10
N VAL A 86 21.47 14.76 4.65
CA VAL A 86 22.15 14.36 5.88
C VAL A 86 23.67 14.39 5.69
N ASN A 87 24.17 13.85 4.57
CA ASN A 87 25.59 13.88 4.25
C ASN A 87 26.12 15.30 4.06
N SER A 88 25.34 16.18 3.40
CA SER A 88 25.70 17.59 3.25
C SER A 88 25.77 18.30 4.60
N PHE A 89 24.82 18.04 5.51
CA PHE A 89 24.85 18.61 6.86
C PHE A 89 26.07 18.12 7.65
N ALA A 90 26.37 16.81 7.59
CA ALA A 90 27.57 16.25 8.22
C ALA A 90 28.87 16.86 7.65
N ALA A 91 28.93 17.12 6.34
CA ALA A 91 30.06 17.79 5.71
C ALA A 91 30.21 19.24 6.19
N ILE A 92 29.11 19.98 6.34
CA ILE A 92 29.11 21.35 6.89
C ILE A 92 29.65 21.35 8.32
N LEU A 93 29.17 20.47 9.18
CA LEU A 93 29.66 20.34 10.56
C LEU A 93 31.17 20.03 10.60
N LEU A 94 31.64 19.14 9.71
CA LEU A 94 33.06 18.84 9.60
C LEU A 94 33.87 20.06 9.12
N SER A 95 33.36 20.81 8.16
CA SER A 95 33.99 22.07 7.71
C SER A 95 34.01 23.14 8.81
N GLN A 96 32.93 23.29 9.59
CA GLN A 96 32.89 24.19 10.75
C GLN A 96 33.95 23.79 11.80
N PHE A 97 34.09 22.49 12.05
CA PHE A 97 35.10 21.97 12.98
C PHE A 97 36.52 22.26 12.48
N MET A 98 36.81 21.99 11.21
CA MET A 98 38.14 22.27 10.63
C MET A 98 38.45 23.76 10.57
N LEU A 99 37.46 24.61 10.26
CA LEU A 99 37.61 26.06 10.27
C LEU A 99 37.92 26.57 11.69
N THR A 100 37.23 26.04 12.69
CA THR A 100 37.47 26.39 14.11
C THR A 100 38.87 25.96 14.54
N GLN A 101 39.29 24.75 14.18
CA GLN A 101 40.63 24.24 14.49
C GLN A 101 41.72 25.08 13.83
N TYR A 102 41.60 25.35 12.53
CA TYR A 102 42.56 26.20 11.81
C TYR A 102 42.58 27.63 12.36
N GLY A 103 41.40 28.20 12.64
CA GLY A 103 41.25 29.51 13.24
C GLY A 103 41.95 29.62 14.58
N THR A 104 41.83 28.60 15.44
CA THR A 104 42.37 28.61 16.82
C THR A 104 43.89 28.49 16.87
N TYR A 105 44.50 27.69 15.99
CA TYR A 105 45.93 27.34 16.11
C TYR A 105 46.84 28.08 15.13
N VAL A 106 46.31 28.61 14.02
CA VAL A 106 47.14 29.18 12.94
C VAL A 106 46.84 30.66 12.70
N ALA A 107 45.56 31.04 12.59
CA ALA A 107 45.19 32.37 12.07
C ALA A 107 44.81 33.39 13.15
N PHE A 108 44.11 32.97 14.21
CA PHE A 108 43.55 33.85 15.23
C PHE A 108 43.79 33.29 16.64
N SER A 109 43.84 34.16 17.64
CA SER A 109 43.82 33.72 19.04
C SER A 109 42.42 33.27 19.45
N TRP A 110 42.36 32.43 20.49
CA TRP A 110 41.13 31.87 21.05
C TRP A 110 40.03 32.90 21.33
N ASP A 111 40.40 34.10 21.79
CA ASP A 111 39.49 35.19 22.16
C ASP A 111 38.58 35.67 21.01
N ILE A 112 39.04 35.58 19.75
CA ILE A 112 38.27 36.00 18.57
C ILE A 112 37.36 34.88 18.07
N VAL A 113 37.80 33.62 18.19
CA VAL A 113 37.07 32.46 17.66
C VAL A 113 35.98 31.98 18.61
N GLU A 114 36.12 32.21 19.92
CA GLU A 114 35.13 31.87 20.95
C GLU A 114 33.72 32.38 20.60
N PRO A 115 33.47 33.70 20.43
CA PRO A 115 32.13 34.21 20.13
C PRO A 115 31.59 33.69 18.79
N LEU A 116 32.46 33.43 17.81
CA LEU A 116 32.07 32.92 16.49
C LEU A 116 31.51 31.49 16.59
N THR A 117 32.17 30.62 17.35
CA THR A 117 31.71 29.23 17.54
C THR A 117 30.39 29.15 18.30
N CYS A 118 30.16 30.05 19.26
CA CYS A 118 28.89 30.19 19.96
C CYS A 118 27.76 30.57 19.00
N VAL A 119 27.98 31.56 18.12
CA VAL A 119 26.98 31.98 17.13
C VAL A 119 26.68 30.86 16.13
N MET A 120 27.69 30.12 15.66
CA MET A 120 27.49 28.97 14.77
C MET A 120 26.65 27.88 15.44
N SER A 121 27.03 27.47 16.65
CA SER A 121 26.31 26.43 17.40
C SER A 121 24.86 26.83 17.69
N PHE A 122 24.63 28.10 18.04
CA PHE A 122 23.29 28.64 18.23
C PHE A 122 22.49 28.63 16.91
N SER A 123 23.12 29.00 15.79
CA SER A 123 22.47 28.98 14.48
C SER A 123 22.05 27.56 14.06
N ASP A 124 22.90 26.55 14.29
CA ASP A 124 22.59 25.17 13.97
C ASP A 124 21.42 24.64 14.83
N ALA A 125 21.39 24.99 16.11
CA ALA A 125 20.26 24.68 17.00
C ALA A 125 18.95 25.36 16.53
N CYS A 126 19.02 26.64 16.14
CA CYS A 126 17.88 27.37 15.58
C CYS A 126 17.38 26.71 14.29
N LEU A 127 18.26 26.31 13.37
CA LEU A 127 17.88 25.65 12.11
C LEU A 127 17.19 24.31 12.36
N GLY A 128 17.72 23.49 13.27
CA GLY A 128 17.10 22.22 13.66
C GLY A 128 15.71 22.42 14.24
N TYR A 129 15.53 23.43 15.09
CA TYR A 129 14.24 23.76 15.68
C TYR A 129 13.23 24.31 14.66
N LEU A 130 13.67 25.21 13.77
CA LEU A 130 12.84 25.75 12.69
C LEU A 130 12.35 24.64 11.75
N PHE A 131 13.19 23.66 11.43
CA PHE A 131 12.77 22.51 10.64
C PHE A 131 11.68 21.71 11.33
N TRP A 132 11.85 21.44 12.63
CA TRP A 132 10.86 20.73 13.43
C TRP A 132 9.53 21.47 13.45
N LEU A 133 9.53 22.79 13.63
CA LEU A 133 8.33 23.63 13.62
C LEU A 133 7.60 23.60 12.26
N GLN A 134 8.35 23.64 11.15
CA GLN A 134 7.76 23.62 9.80
C GLN A 134 7.21 22.25 9.39
N THR A 135 7.89 21.18 9.80
CA THR A 135 7.61 19.82 9.29
C THR A 135 6.79 18.98 10.27
N GLY A 136 6.84 19.30 11.57
CA GLY A 136 6.25 18.49 12.64
C GLY A 136 6.84 17.09 12.78
N LYS A 137 7.97 16.81 12.12
CA LYS A 137 8.68 15.52 12.17
C LYS A 137 10.00 15.68 12.91
N PRO A 138 10.46 14.65 13.63
CA PRO A 138 11.76 14.66 14.28
C PRO A 138 12.88 14.87 13.25
N TRP A 139 13.95 15.54 13.67
CA TRP A 139 15.20 15.67 12.92
C TRP A 139 15.95 14.34 12.92
N ASP A 140 15.45 13.38 12.14
CA ASP A 140 16.06 12.09 11.91
C ASP A 140 16.06 11.79 10.40
N VAL A 141 16.95 10.92 9.97
CA VAL A 141 17.06 10.45 8.58
C VAL A 141 15.71 9.92 8.09
N ALA A 142 14.99 9.18 8.94
CA ALA A 142 13.65 8.68 8.62
C ALA A 142 12.62 9.81 8.51
N GLY A 143 12.68 10.81 9.40
CA GLY A 143 11.82 12.00 9.37
C GLY A 143 12.01 12.83 8.11
N LEU A 144 13.26 13.07 7.71
CA LEU A 144 13.63 13.77 6.48
C LEU A 144 13.16 13.00 5.25
N ALA A 145 13.44 11.68 5.19
CA ALA A 145 13.00 10.83 4.08
C ALA A 145 11.49 10.89 3.90
N ALA A 146 10.74 10.76 4.99
CA ALA A 146 9.29 10.84 4.97
C ALA A 146 8.78 12.24 4.57
N HIS A 147 9.50 13.32 4.87
CA HIS A 147 9.13 14.67 4.41
C HIS A 147 9.34 14.81 2.90
N PHE A 148 10.53 14.44 2.39
CA PHE A 148 10.84 14.52 0.97
C PHE A 148 9.95 13.60 0.14
N GLU A 149 9.71 12.37 0.60
CA GLU A 149 8.77 11.43 0.00
C GLU A 149 7.37 12.04 -0.10
N ALA A 150 6.82 12.53 1.02
CA ALA A 150 5.48 13.12 1.03
C ALA A 150 5.38 14.33 0.09
N ARG A 151 6.41 15.18 0.05
CA ARG A 151 6.47 16.34 -0.86
C ARG A 151 6.52 15.91 -2.32
N LYS A 152 7.31 14.89 -2.64
CA LYS A 152 7.48 14.39 -4.02
C LYS A 152 6.22 13.65 -4.49
N MET A 153 5.64 12.83 -3.64
CA MET A 153 4.37 12.14 -3.89
C MET A 153 3.23 13.14 -4.14
N ARG A 154 3.09 14.19 -3.31
CA ARG A 154 2.10 15.26 -3.55
C ARG A 154 2.30 15.95 -4.91
N ARG A 155 3.55 16.15 -5.34
CA ARG A 155 3.86 16.73 -6.66
C ARG A 155 3.57 15.74 -7.80
N ALA A 156 3.91 14.48 -7.64
CA ALA A 156 3.64 13.42 -8.61
C ALA A 156 2.13 13.23 -8.83
N VAL A 157 1.36 13.17 -7.74
CA VAL A 157 -0.12 13.11 -7.77
C VAL A 157 -0.70 14.30 -8.54
N LYS A 158 -0.24 15.52 -8.24
CA LYS A 158 -0.69 16.73 -8.95
C LYS A 158 -0.34 16.71 -10.44
N ARG A 159 0.82 16.19 -10.82
CA ARG A 159 1.28 16.11 -12.22
C ARG A 159 0.57 15.04 -13.02
N ALA A 160 0.36 13.87 -12.42
CA ALA A 160 -0.22 12.71 -13.08
C ALA A 160 -1.76 12.71 -13.09
N ARG A 161 -2.43 13.68 -12.44
CA ARG A 161 -3.87 13.62 -12.11
C ARG A 161 -4.25 12.23 -11.54
N LEU A 162 -3.32 11.65 -10.79
CA LEU A 162 -3.49 10.33 -10.20
C LEU A 162 -4.55 10.48 -9.12
N ASP A 163 -5.73 9.95 -9.41
CA ASP A 163 -6.88 10.00 -8.53
C ASP A 163 -6.58 9.07 -7.34
N ILE A 164 -6.00 9.61 -6.27
CA ILE A 164 -5.67 8.85 -5.05
C ILE A 164 -6.92 8.09 -4.57
N ALA A 165 -8.10 8.71 -4.72
CA ALA A 165 -9.39 8.09 -4.42
C ALA A 165 -9.64 6.81 -5.21
N LYS A 166 -9.28 6.76 -6.51
CA LYS A 166 -9.41 5.53 -7.31
C LYS A 166 -8.43 4.46 -6.83
N TYR A 167 -7.19 4.83 -6.48
CA TYR A 167 -6.22 3.87 -5.97
C TYR A 167 -6.69 3.22 -4.66
N GLU A 168 -7.18 4.01 -3.70
CA GLU A 168 -7.70 3.48 -2.44
C GLU A 168 -8.93 2.61 -2.67
N THR A 169 -9.85 3.05 -3.53
CA THR A 169 -11.04 2.27 -3.89
C THR A 169 -10.69 0.93 -4.54
N THR A 170 -9.75 0.90 -5.51
CA THR A 170 -9.31 -0.35 -6.15
C THR A 170 -8.60 -1.26 -5.16
N ARG A 171 -7.81 -0.70 -4.24
CA ARG A 171 -7.12 -1.49 -3.21
C ARG A 171 -8.09 -2.10 -2.20
N GLU A 172 -9.11 -1.37 -1.80
CA GLU A 172 -10.19 -1.88 -0.95
C GLU A 172 -11.02 -2.95 -1.67
N ALA A 173 -11.32 -2.73 -2.96
CA ALA A 173 -12.00 -3.72 -3.79
C ALA A 173 -11.21 -5.04 -3.88
N ILE A 174 -9.89 -4.98 -4.10
CA ILE A 174 -9.04 -6.19 -4.11
C ILE A 174 -9.07 -6.89 -2.76
N ARG A 175 -8.97 -6.17 -1.63
CA ARG A 175 -9.05 -6.78 -0.29
C ARG A 175 -10.38 -7.49 -0.06
N LEU A 176 -11.49 -6.89 -0.49
CA LEU A 176 -12.82 -7.49 -0.37
C LEU A 176 -12.95 -8.75 -1.23
N VAL A 177 -12.44 -8.71 -2.47
CA VAL A 177 -12.43 -9.86 -3.37
C VAL A 177 -11.55 -10.98 -2.81
N GLU A 178 -10.35 -10.66 -2.29
CA GLU A 178 -9.45 -11.62 -1.63
C GLU A 178 -10.11 -12.28 -0.40
N ALA A 179 -10.78 -11.50 0.44
CA ALA A 179 -11.49 -12.02 1.61
C ALA A 179 -12.63 -12.97 1.20
N ARG A 180 -13.43 -12.61 0.19
CA ARG A 180 -14.48 -13.47 -0.36
C ARG A 180 -13.93 -14.75 -0.98
N LEU A 181 -12.79 -14.67 -1.65
CA LEU A 181 -12.14 -15.83 -2.26
C LEU A 181 -11.58 -16.78 -1.18
N ALA A 182 -11.11 -16.24 -0.05
CA ALA A 182 -10.68 -17.03 1.10
C ALA A 182 -11.86 -17.73 1.79
N GLU A 183 -13.01 -17.07 1.92
CA GLU A 183 -14.26 -17.66 2.45
C GLU A 183 -14.77 -18.81 1.56
N LEU A 184 -14.70 -18.66 0.23
CA LEU A 184 -15.16 -19.68 -0.72
C LEU A 184 -14.20 -20.88 -0.86
N LYS A 185 -12.94 -20.74 -0.43
CA LYS A 185 -11.95 -21.81 -0.41
C LYS A 185 -11.91 -22.59 0.90
N GLN A 186 -12.63 -22.15 1.95
CA GLN A 186 -12.83 -22.88 3.20
C GLN A 186 -13.98 -23.88 3.10
#